data_AF-A0AAD2D791-F1
#
_entry.id   AF-A0AAD2D791-F1
#
_cell.length_a   1.000
_cell.length_b   1.000
_cell.length_c   1.000
_cell.angle_alpha   90.00
_cell.angle_beta   90.00
_cell.angle_gamma   90.00
#
_symmetry.space_group_name_H-M   'P 1'
#
loop_
_entity.id
_entity.type
_entity.pdbx_description
1 polymer ?
#
loop_
_entity_poly.entity_id
_entity_poly.type
_entity_poly.pdbx_seq_one_letter_code
_entity_poly.pdbx_strand_id
1 'polypeptide(L)'
;MIADIILNSFGNFMSMRRGYVDDNSVNPNYDDKLGEILAIIFHGLQVIIQLSILFWVFFLFWKTFLFQYGLILSLIKEFPLLMTIVLFNIVFLIGERFSKLWLQFLGNDKIAIYDLYDSWYYRTAYYIRNMITPIAYGVCLKSSITVGDPDLYKPYKWIRH
;
A
#
# COMPACT_ATOMS: atom_id res chain seq x y z
N MET A 1 -1.33 2.76 9.92
CA MET A 1 -2.74 2.30 9.88
C MET A 1 -3.72 3.46 9.74
N ILE A 2 -3.92 4.30 10.77
CA ILE A 2 -4.92 5.37 10.74
C ILE A 2 -4.65 6.38 9.62
N ALA A 3 -3.39 6.80 9.45
CA ALA A 3 -3.01 7.70 8.36
C ALA A 3 -3.33 7.11 6.97
N ASP A 4 -2.97 5.86 6.67
CA ASP A 4 -3.24 5.25 5.36
C ASP A 4 -4.75 5.18 5.07
N ILE A 5 -5.57 4.82 6.06
CA ILE A 5 -7.03 4.75 5.93
C ILE A 5 -7.63 6.15 5.74
N ILE A 6 -7.21 7.13 6.53
CA ILE A 6 -7.67 8.52 6.42
C ILE A 6 -7.31 9.11 5.06
N LEU A 7 -6.05 8.98 4.64
CA LEU A 7 -5.55 9.51 3.37
C LEU A 7 -6.26 8.85 2.18
N ASN A 8 -6.50 7.54 2.24
CA ASN A 8 -7.23 6.83 1.20
C ASN A 8 -8.70 7.25 1.15
N SER A 9 -9.36 7.35 2.30
CA SER A 9 -10.77 7.76 2.38
C SER A 9 -10.96 9.20 1.90
N PHE A 10 -10.05 10.09 2.29
CA PHE A 10 -10.07 11.50 1.86
C PHE A 10 -9.78 11.65 0.37
N GLY A 11 -8.75 10.97 -0.15
CA GLY A 11 -8.45 10.99 -1.59
C GLY A 11 -9.59 10.44 -2.44
N ASN A 12 -10.24 9.36 -1.98
CA ASN A 12 -11.40 8.79 -2.65
C ASN A 12 -12.60 9.75 -2.59
N PHE A 13 -12.87 10.39 -1.45
CA PHE A 13 -13.94 11.38 -1.31
C PHE A 13 -13.76 12.56 -2.26
N MET A 14 -12.54 13.10 -2.36
CA MET A 14 -12.23 14.19 -3.29
C MET A 14 -12.39 13.76 -4.76
N SER A 15 -11.98 12.53 -5.08
CA SER A 15 -12.12 11.97 -6.43
C SER A 15 -13.59 11.72 -6.82
N MET A 16 -14.42 11.27 -5.87
CA MET A 16 -15.86 11.09 -6.08
C MET A 16 -16.57 12.42 -6.25
N ARG A 17 -16.23 13.44 -5.43
CA ARG A 17 -16.81 14.78 -5.54
C ARG A 17 -16.64 15.36 -6.94
N ARG A 18 -15.47 15.16 -7.58
CA ARG A 18 -15.21 15.55 -8.97
C ARG A 18 -16.21 14.92 -9.95
N GLY A 19 -16.40 13.60 -9.89
CA GLY A 19 -17.29 12.88 -10.81
C GLY A 19 -18.75 13.35 -10.76
N TYR A 20 -19.23 13.83 -9.61
CA TYR A 20 -20.59 14.38 -9.48
C TYR A 20 -20.74 15.83 -9.98
N VAL A 21 -19.65 16.61 -10.03
CA VAL A 21 -19.66 18.03 -10.42
C VAL A 21 -19.55 18.18 -11.95
N ASP A 22 -18.77 17.33 -12.63
CA ASP A 22 -18.65 17.32 -14.10
C ASP A 22 -19.98 16.99 -14.80
N ASP A 23 -20.81 16.13 -14.21
CA ASP A 23 -22.10 15.70 -14.82
C ASP A 23 -23.21 16.77 -14.73
N ASN A 24 -23.02 17.83 -13.93
CA ASN A 24 -24.11 18.75 -13.54
C ASN A 24 -23.81 20.27 -13.64
N SER A 25 -22.63 20.73 -14.09
CA SER A 25 -22.27 22.17 -13.97
C SER A 25 -21.93 22.90 -15.27
N VAL A 26 -22.53 24.09 -15.42
CA VAL A 26 -22.40 25.05 -16.55
C VAL A 26 -21.24 26.05 -16.36
N ASN A 27 -20.40 25.92 -15.31
CA ASN A 27 -19.17 26.72 -15.20
C ASN A 27 -18.19 26.11 -14.17
N PRO A 28 -17.10 25.45 -14.59
CA PRO A 28 -16.12 24.87 -13.66
C PRO A 28 -15.28 26.00 -13.04
N ASN A 29 -15.63 26.34 -11.80
CA ASN A 29 -14.99 27.40 -11.03
C ASN A 29 -13.70 26.89 -10.36
N TYR A 30 -12.83 27.81 -9.95
CA TYR A 30 -11.49 27.61 -9.37
C TYR A 30 -11.36 26.52 -8.27
N ASP A 31 -12.46 26.16 -7.60
CA ASP A 31 -12.53 25.15 -6.54
C ASP A 31 -12.24 23.71 -7.02
N ASP A 32 -12.54 23.37 -8.28
CA ASP A 32 -12.33 22.00 -8.77
C ASP A 32 -10.85 21.67 -8.97
N LYS A 33 -10.04 22.67 -9.37
CA LYS A 33 -8.58 22.51 -9.55
C LYS A 33 -7.86 22.28 -8.22
N LEU A 34 -8.30 22.95 -7.15
CA LEU A 34 -7.73 22.73 -5.82
C LEU A 34 -8.01 21.31 -5.32
N GLY A 35 -9.21 20.79 -5.57
CA GLY A 35 -9.58 19.42 -5.19
C GLY A 35 -8.73 18.37 -5.89
N GLU A 36 -8.43 18.57 -7.18
CA GLU A 36 -7.57 17.68 -7.96
C GLU A 36 -6.13 17.65 -7.43
N ILE A 37 -5.54 18.82 -7.22
CA ILE A 37 -4.17 18.93 -6.69
C ILE A 37 -4.09 18.25 -5.31
N LEU A 38 -5.08 18.48 -4.43
CA LEU A 38 -5.13 17.82 -3.13
C LEU A 38 -5.24 16.31 -3.25
N ALA A 39 -6.11 15.78 -4.12
CA ALA A 39 -6.26 14.34 -4.32
C ALA A 39 -4.94 13.70 -4.79
N ILE A 40 -4.24 14.34 -5.73
CA ILE A 40 -2.92 13.89 -6.22
C ILE A 40 -1.89 13.90 -5.08
N ILE A 41 -1.82 14.97 -4.28
CA ILE A 41 -0.91 15.07 -3.14
C ILE A 41 -1.19 13.97 -2.13
N PHE A 42 -2.47 13.73 -1.79
CA PHE A 42 -2.86 12.70 -0.83
C PHE A 42 -2.53 11.29 -1.32
N HIS A 43 -2.77 11.00 -2.60
CA HIS A 43 -2.37 9.72 -3.20
C HIS A 43 -0.85 9.57 -3.27
N GLY A 44 -0.12 10.63 -3.61
CA GLY A 44 1.35 10.64 -3.60
C GLY A 44 1.93 10.38 -2.22
N LEU A 45 1.44 11.09 -1.19
CA LEU A 45 1.85 10.90 0.20
C LEU A 45 1.55 9.47 0.67
N GLN A 46 0.41 8.92 0.25
CA GLN A 46 0.05 7.54 0.56
C GLN A 46 1.06 6.54 -0.03
N VAL A 47 1.44 6.69 -1.31
CA VAL A 47 2.46 5.84 -1.95
C VAL A 47 3.79 5.95 -1.21
N ILE A 48 4.20 7.17 -0.82
CA ILE A 48 5.44 7.40 -0.06
C ILE A 48 5.39 6.64 1.27
N ILE A 49 4.31 6.74 2.04
CA ILE A 49 4.16 6.03 3.32
C ILE A 49 4.27 4.51 3.12
N GLN A 50 3.64 3.97 2.08
CA GLN A 50 3.71 2.53 1.79
C GLN A 50 5.10 2.07 1.39
N LEU A 51 5.80 2.85 0.56
CA LEU A 51 7.20 2.59 0.24
C LEU A 51 8.09 2.70 1.47
N SER A 52 7.87 3.68 2.35
CA SER A 52 8.62 3.80 3.61
C SER A 52 8.44 2.58 4.50
N ILE A 53 7.23 2.01 4.60
CA ILE A 53 6.98 0.77 5.35
C ILE A 53 7.70 -0.41 4.70
N LEU A 54 7.67 -0.51 3.37
CA LEU A 54 8.35 -1.57 2.64
C LEU A 54 9.87 -1.50 2.84
N PHE A 55 10.44 -0.30 2.73
CA PHE A 55 11.85 -0.06 3.04
C PHE A 55 12.18 -0.36 4.51
N TRP A 56 11.28 -0.03 5.43
CA TRP A 56 11.49 -0.33 6.85
C TRP A 56 11.55 -1.83 7.11
N VAL A 57 10.63 -2.61 6.54
CA VAL A 57 10.68 -4.08 6.61
C VAL A 57 11.96 -4.62 5.96
N PHE A 58 12.35 -4.05 4.82
CA PHE A 58 13.62 -4.40 4.18
C PHE A 58 14.82 -4.11 5.08
N PHE A 59 14.88 -2.95 5.75
CA PHE A 59 15.95 -2.60 6.67
C PHE A 59 16.01 -3.49 7.91
N LEU A 60 14.85 -3.93 8.42
CA LEU A 60 14.79 -4.91 9.50
C LEU A 60 15.50 -6.21 9.10
N PHE A 61 15.29 -6.68 7.87
CA PHE A 61 15.95 -7.87 7.37
C PHE A 61 17.39 -7.67 6.93
N TRP A 62 17.74 -6.49 6.40
CA TRP A 62 19.07 -6.19 5.87
C TRP A 62 20.20 -6.47 6.88
N LYS A 63 19.96 -6.24 8.17
CA LYS A 63 20.94 -6.47 9.23
C LYS A 63 20.94 -7.89 9.80
N THR A 64 20.00 -8.74 9.39
CA THR A 64 19.99 -10.14 9.83
C THR A 64 21.10 -10.94 9.13
N PHE A 65 21.69 -11.89 9.86
CA PHE A 65 22.72 -12.78 9.33
C PHE A 65 22.24 -13.49 8.05
N LEU A 66 21.01 -14.02 8.07
CA LEU A 66 20.42 -14.72 6.93
C LEU A 66 20.44 -13.91 5.64
N PHE A 67 20.14 -12.61 5.70
CA PHE A 67 20.13 -11.77 4.51
C PHE A 67 21.54 -11.49 4.00
N GLN A 68 22.51 -11.23 4.89
CA GLN A 68 23.90 -10.93 4.53
C GLN A 68 24.60 -12.09 3.81
N TYR A 69 24.26 -13.33 4.18
CA TYR A 69 24.82 -14.54 3.57
C TYR A 69 23.96 -15.09 2.42
N GLY A 70 22.95 -14.35 1.96
CA GLY A 70 22.11 -14.74 0.82
C GLY A 70 21.13 -15.89 1.11
N LEU A 71 20.89 -16.22 2.39
CA LEU A 71 19.99 -17.28 2.83
C LEU A 71 18.52 -16.80 2.87
N ILE A 72 18.07 -16.20 1.77
CA ILE A 72 16.71 -15.63 1.65
C ILE A 72 15.64 -16.73 1.82
N LEU A 73 15.88 -17.94 1.31
CA LEU A 73 14.95 -19.05 1.45
C LEU A 73 14.73 -19.45 2.92
N SER A 74 15.80 -19.43 3.74
CA SER A 74 15.69 -19.70 5.18
C SER A 74 14.92 -18.59 5.89
N LEU A 75 15.11 -17.33 5.49
CA LEU A 75 14.36 -16.20 6.02
C LEU A 75 12.86 -16.30 5.69
N ILE A 76 12.51 -16.73 4.47
CA ILE A 76 11.12 -16.98 4.07
C ILE A 76 10.49 -18.10 4.91
N LYS A 77 11.25 -19.15 5.24
CA LYS A 77 10.78 -20.25 6.10
C LYS A 77 10.54 -19.79 7.54
N GLU A 78 11.37 -18.89 8.05
CA GLU A 78 11.26 -18.38 9.43
C GLU A 78 10.12 -17.35 9.56
N PHE A 79 9.93 -16.49 8.56
CA PHE A 79 8.94 -15.42 8.57
C PHE A 79 7.95 -15.52 7.40
N PRO A 80 7.23 -16.64 7.22
CA PRO A 80 6.39 -16.86 6.05
C PRO A 80 5.25 -15.83 6.00
N LEU A 81 4.63 -15.55 7.14
CA LEU A 81 3.55 -14.56 7.22
C LEU A 81 4.01 -13.15 6.84
N LEU A 82 5.18 -12.72 7.31
CA LEU A 82 5.70 -11.39 6.99
C LEU A 82 5.98 -11.28 5.49
N MET A 83 6.57 -12.31 4.88
CA MET A 83 6.84 -12.34 3.44
C MET A 83 5.55 -12.35 2.62
N THR A 84 4.54 -13.16 3.00
CA THR A 84 3.23 -13.15 2.36
C THR A 84 2.58 -11.77 2.44
N ILE A 85 2.66 -11.11 3.59
CA ILE A 85 2.09 -9.78 3.80
C ILE A 85 2.80 -8.70 2.97
N VAL A 86 4.13 -8.76 2.87
CA VAL A 86 4.90 -7.83 2.04
C VAL A 86 4.53 -8.01 0.58
N LEU A 87 4.51 -9.25 0.08
CA LEU A 87 4.11 -9.55 -1.30
C LEU A 87 2.68 -9.10 -1.59
N PHE A 88 1.77 -9.38 -0.66
CA PHE A 88 0.38 -8.92 -0.75
C PHE A 88 0.31 -7.39 -0.84
N ASN A 89 1.01 -6.67 0.04
CA ASN A 89 1.04 -5.20 0.00
C ASN A 89 1.62 -4.67 -1.32
N ILE A 90 2.65 -5.31 -1.90
CA ILE A 90 3.21 -4.93 -3.20
C ILE A 90 2.17 -5.10 -4.31
N VAL A 91 1.51 -6.26 -4.37
CA VAL A 91 0.50 -6.56 -5.40
C VAL A 91 -0.65 -5.57 -5.32
N PHE A 92 -1.12 -5.24 -4.12
CA PHE A 92 -2.22 -4.27 -3.93
C PHE A 92 -1.77 -2.82 -4.14
N LEU A 93 -0.55 -2.46 -3.76
CA LEU A 93 0.04 -1.16 -4.08
C LEU A 93 0.07 -0.97 -5.60
N ILE A 94 0.62 -1.94 -6.34
CA ILE A 94 0.69 -1.87 -7.80
C ILE A 94 -0.73 -1.90 -8.38
N GLY A 95 -1.55 -2.91 -8.08
CA GLY A 95 -2.86 -3.09 -8.70
C GLY A 95 -3.84 -1.95 -8.45
N GLU A 96 -3.96 -1.48 -7.21
CA GLU A 96 -4.94 -0.43 -6.86
C GLU A 96 -4.42 0.98 -7.17
N ARG A 97 -3.14 1.26 -6.96
CA ARG A 97 -2.59 2.62 -7.16
C ARG A 97 -2.22 2.87 -8.60
N PHE A 98 -1.66 1.88 -9.28
CA PHE A 98 -1.36 2.01 -10.70
C PHE A 98 -2.65 2.19 -11.51
N SER A 99 -3.73 1.46 -11.18
CA SER A 99 -5.01 1.64 -11.87
C SER A 99 -5.62 3.03 -11.66
N LYS A 100 -5.59 3.58 -10.44
CA LYS A 100 -6.02 4.96 -10.16
C LYS A 100 -5.18 6.01 -10.87
N LEU A 101 -3.85 5.91 -10.78
CA LEU A 101 -2.94 6.85 -11.42
C LEU A 101 -3.04 6.76 -12.94
N TRP A 102 -3.15 5.55 -13.49
CA TRP A 102 -3.36 5.34 -14.92
C TRP A 102 -4.64 6.03 -15.40
N LEU A 103 -5.75 5.87 -14.67
CA LEU A 103 -7.01 6.54 -15.02
C LEU A 103 -6.92 8.07 -14.87
N GLN A 104 -6.21 8.57 -13.85
CA GLN A 104 -6.04 10.02 -13.65
C GLN A 104 -5.10 10.69 -14.67
N PHE A 105 -4.08 9.98 -15.17
CA PHE A 105 -3.07 10.56 -16.09
C PHE A 105 -3.31 10.21 -17.57
N LEU A 106 -3.86 9.02 -17.86
CA LEU A 106 -3.98 8.45 -19.21
C LEU A 106 -5.41 8.07 -19.58
N GLY A 107 -6.35 8.16 -18.63
CA GLY A 107 -7.77 8.00 -18.91
C GLY A 107 -8.24 9.11 -19.84
N ASN A 108 -8.90 8.73 -20.93
CA ASN A 108 -9.73 9.68 -21.67
C ASN A 108 -10.76 10.28 -20.70
N ASP A 109 -11.06 11.57 -20.83
CA ASP A 109 -12.07 12.32 -20.03
C ASP A 109 -13.44 11.63 -19.92
N LYS A 110 -13.68 10.60 -20.74
CA LYS A 110 -14.89 9.79 -20.79
C LYS A 110 -14.97 8.70 -19.72
N ILE A 111 -13.85 8.20 -19.21
CA ILE A 111 -13.87 7.16 -18.17
C ILE A 111 -13.64 7.87 -16.85
N ALA A 112 -14.74 8.20 -16.20
CA ALA A 112 -14.69 8.88 -14.94
C ALA A 112 -14.25 7.89 -13.85
N ILE A 113 -13.55 8.42 -12.84
CA ILE A 113 -13.02 7.63 -11.72
C ILE A 113 -14.13 6.81 -11.02
N TYR A 114 -15.40 7.25 -11.10
CA TYR A 114 -16.55 6.52 -10.55
C TYR A 114 -16.73 5.12 -11.18
N ASP A 115 -16.42 4.96 -12.47
CA ASP A 115 -16.54 3.67 -13.18
C ASP A 115 -15.64 2.60 -12.54
N LEU A 116 -14.47 3.02 -12.04
CA LEU A 116 -13.57 2.12 -11.32
C LEU A 116 -14.21 1.62 -10.03
N TYR A 117 -14.91 2.49 -9.29
CA TYR A 117 -15.61 2.13 -8.07
C TYR A 117 -16.85 1.27 -8.31
N ASP A 118 -17.43 1.33 -9.50
CA ASP A 118 -18.55 0.47 -9.85
C ASP A 118 -18.10 -0.91 -10.36
N SER A 119 -16.83 -1.07 -10.70
CA SER A 119 -16.30 -2.40 -10.99
C SER A 119 -16.29 -3.28 -9.72
N TRP A 120 -16.93 -4.45 -9.81
CA TRP A 120 -17.03 -5.38 -8.67
C TRP A 120 -15.65 -5.91 -8.24
N TYR A 121 -14.74 -6.10 -9.19
CA TYR A 121 -13.36 -6.51 -8.93
C TYR A 121 -12.64 -5.52 -8.02
N TYR A 122 -12.75 -4.23 -8.33
CA TYR A 122 -12.10 -3.18 -7.55
C TYR A 122 -12.73 -3.03 -6.16
N ARG A 123 -14.06 -3.09 -6.04
CA ARG A 123 -14.75 -3.09 -4.74
C ARG A 123 -14.28 -4.24 -3.86
N THR A 124 -14.22 -5.44 -4.43
CA THR A 124 -13.76 -6.65 -3.73
C THR A 124 -12.32 -6.50 -3.26
N ALA A 125 -11.42 -6.07 -4.14
CA ALA A 125 -10.02 -5.82 -3.80
C ALA A 125 -9.88 -4.77 -2.69
N TYR A 126 -10.63 -3.68 -2.76
CA TYR A 126 -10.63 -2.61 -1.76
C TYR A 126 -11.04 -3.12 -0.36
N TYR A 127 -12.13 -3.90 -0.27
CA TYR A 127 -12.57 -4.48 1.00
C TYR A 127 -11.58 -5.50 1.55
N ILE A 128 -11.11 -6.42 0.72
CA ILE A 128 -10.12 -7.44 1.09
C ILE A 128 -8.86 -6.75 1.64
N ARG A 129 -8.35 -5.72 0.95
CA ARG A 129 -7.22 -4.93 1.41
C ARG A 129 -7.49 -4.30 2.77
N ASN A 130 -8.63 -3.64 2.95
CA ASN A 130 -8.96 -2.98 4.22
C ASN A 130 -9.07 -3.97 5.39
N MET A 131 -9.51 -5.20 5.16
CA MET A 131 -9.54 -6.25 6.20
C MET A 131 -8.15 -6.82 6.49
N ILE A 132 -7.33 -7.02 5.45
CA ILE A 132 -5.98 -7.61 5.60
C ILE A 132 -4.99 -6.59 6.17
N THR A 133 -5.14 -5.30 5.86
CA THR A 133 -4.19 -4.25 6.28
C THR A 133 -3.96 -4.22 7.80
N PRO A 134 -4.99 -4.22 8.67
CA PRO A 134 -4.79 -4.29 10.12
C PRO A 134 -4.05 -5.56 10.58
N ILE A 135 -4.39 -6.71 10.00
CA ILE A 135 -3.75 -8.00 10.31
C ILE A 135 -2.27 -7.95 9.92
N ALA A 136 -1.98 -7.41 8.73
CA ALA A 136 -0.64 -7.21 8.22
C ALA A 136 0.22 -6.36 9.17
N TYR A 137 -0.32 -5.24 9.67
CA TYR A 137 0.38 -4.42 10.66
C TYR A 137 0.64 -5.16 11.97
N GLY A 138 -0.32 -5.95 12.45
CA GLY A 138 -0.15 -6.77 13.65
C GLY A 138 0.98 -7.78 13.51
N VAL A 139 1.06 -8.44 12.35
CA VAL A 139 2.18 -9.35 12.04
C VAL A 139 3.49 -8.59 11.91
N CYS A 140 3.54 -7.43 11.23
CA CYS A 140 4.75 -6.62 11.14
C CYS A 140 5.26 -6.21 12.53
N LEU A 141 4.37 -5.80 13.45
CA LEU A 141 4.74 -5.49 14.83
C LEU A 141 5.30 -6.72 15.55
N LYS A 142 4.60 -7.86 15.49
CA LYS A 142 5.09 -9.11 16.08
C LYS A 142 6.46 -9.50 15.51
N SER A 143 6.61 -9.47 14.20
CA SER A 143 7.87 -9.79 13.53
C SER A 143 8.98 -8.82 13.88
N SER A 144 8.70 -7.51 14.05
CA SER A 144 9.72 -6.55 14.49
C SER A 144 10.29 -6.87 15.88
N ILE A 145 9.43 -7.34 16.80
CA ILE A 145 9.85 -7.78 18.14
C ILE A 145 10.70 -9.05 18.02
N THR A 146 10.25 -10.03 17.22
CA THR A 146 11.00 -11.29 17.01
C THR A 146 12.34 -11.05 16.33
N VAL A 147 12.41 -10.16 15.33
CA VAL A 147 13.66 -9.81 14.63
C VAL A 147 14.67 -9.16 15.58
N GLY A 148 14.21 -8.48 16.63
CA GLY A 148 15.06 -7.93 17.68
C GLY A 148 15.71 -8.97 18.60
N ASP A 149 15.36 -10.26 18.48
CA ASP A 149 15.97 -11.32 19.28
C ASP A 149 17.47 -11.50 18.93
N PRO A 150 18.39 -11.36 19.90
CA PRO A 150 19.83 -11.51 19.67
C PRO A 150 20.21 -12.88 19.07
N ASP A 151 19.40 -13.92 19.24
CA ASP A 151 19.67 -15.24 18.69
C ASP A 151 19.64 -15.29 17.17
N LEU A 152 18.90 -14.41 16.51
CA LEU A 152 18.84 -14.36 15.04
C LEU A 152 20.15 -13.85 14.41
N TYR A 153 20.97 -13.16 15.19
CA TYR A 153 22.26 -12.59 14.76
C TYR A 153 23.43 -13.55 14.96
N LYS A 154 23.21 -14.70 15.60
CA LYS A 154 24.29 -15.64 15.93
C LYS A 154 24.45 -16.71 14.82
N PRO A 155 25.63 -16.83 14.19
CA PRO A 155 25.84 -17.72 13.04
C PRO A 155 25.64 -19.20 13.37
N TYR A 156 26.03 -19.65 14.57
CA TYR A 156 26.01 -21.06 14.95
C TYR A 156 24.61 -21.68 14.97
N LYS A 157 23.56 -20.87 15.09
CA LYS A 157 22.16 -21.33 15.08
C LYS A 157 21.72 -21.76 13.68
N TRP A 158 22.29 -21.15 12.64
CA TRP A 158 21.88 -21.34 11.25
C TRP A 158 22.70 -22.39 10.48
N ILE A 159 23.89 -22.74 10.98
CA ILE A 159 24.81 -23.70 10.35
C ILE A 159 24.40 -25.17 10.63
N ARG A 160 23.50 -25.39 11.59
CA ARG A 160 23.12 -26.74 12.07
C ARG A 160 21.87 -27.35 11.40
N HIS A 161 21.27 -26.64 10.45
CA HIS A 161 20.09 -27.08 9.69
C HIS A 161 20.41 -27.17 8.20
#